data_AF-A0A958IXK3-F1
#
_entry.id   AF-A0A958IXK3-F1
#
_cell.length_a   1.000
_cell.length_b   1.000
_cell.length_c   1.000
_cell.angle_alpha   90.00
_cell.angle_beta   90.00
_cell.angle_gamma   90.00
#
_symmetry.space_group_name_H-M   'P 1'
#
loop_
_entity.id
_entity.type
_entity.pdbx_description
1 polymer ?
#
loop_
_entity_poly.entity_id
_entity_poly.type
_entity_poly.pdbx_seq_one_letter_code
_entity_poly.pdbx_strand_id
1 'polypeptide(L)' 'GEAPFIRQATLSVWENAAAIREYAYKNPDHIDAMRRTRSENWYSEELFARFLPIGSAGKWNGVDPLAKLFR' A
#
# COMPACT_ATOMS: atom_id res chain seq x y z
N GLY A 1 3.98 -7.94 11.45
CA GLY A 1 3.10 -8.29 10.31
C GLY A 1 2.73 -9.75 10.41
N GLU A 2 1.54 -10.03 10.95
CA GLU A 2 1.10 -11.39 11.29
C GLU A 2 0.82 -12.22 10.02
N ALA A 3 1.83 -12.93 9.53
CA ALA A 3 1.76 -13.98 8.50
C ALA A 3 1.21 -13.57 7.11
N PRO A 4 2.02 -12.90 6.25
CA PRO A 4 1.63 -12.53 4.88
C PRO A 4 1.39 -13.72 3.93
N PHE A 5 1.75 -14.94 4.32
CA PHE A 5 1.44 -16.17 3.56
C PHE A 5 0.08 -16.77 3.93
N ILE A 6 -0.54 -16.34 5.04
CA ILE A 6 -1.82 -16.84 5.54
C ILE A 6 -2.90 -15.76 5.45
N ARG A 7 -2.52 -14.48 5.56
CA ARG A 7 -3.42 -13.34 5.48
C ARG A 7 -3.24 -12.57 4.17
N GLN A 8 -4.34 -12.10 3.60
CA GLN A 8 -4.34 -11.30 2.38
C GLN A 8 -3.45 -10.06 2.56
N ALA A 9 -2.56 -9.82 1.59
CA ALA A 9 -1.79 -8.60 1.49
C ALA A 9 -2.20 -7.85 0.22
N THR A 10 -2.43 -6.55 0.34
CA THR A 10 -2.67 -5.68 -0.81
C THR A 10 -1.40 -4.89 -1.09
N LEU A 11 -0.93 -4.94 -2.33
CA LEU A 11 0.13 -4.07 -2.82
C LEU A 11 -0.48 -3.03 -3.77
N SER A 12 -0.21 -1.75 -3.51
CA SER A 12 -0.66 -0.66 -4.36
C SER A 12 0.55 0.15 -4.85
N VAL A 13 0.61 0.41 -6.16
CA VAL A 13 1.62 1.26 -6.79
C VAL A 13 0.97 2.60 -7.13
N TRP A 14 1.63 3.71 -6.78
CA TRP A 14 1.12 5.06 -6.97
C TRP A 14 2.11 5.90 -7.77
N GLU A 15 1.60 6.82 -8.59
CA GLU A 15 2.45 7.71 -9.39
C GLU A 15 3.23 8.71 -8.51
N ASN A 16 2.64 9.17 -7.40
CA ASN A 16 3.26 10.13 -6.48
C ASN A 16 2.61 10.15 -5.10
N ALA A 17 3.23 10.86 -4.16
CA ALA A 17 2.76 10.98 -2.77
C ALA A 17 1.47 11.82 -2.60
N ALA A 18 1.07 12.62 -3.59
CA ALA A 18 -0.21 13.32 -3.55
C ALA A 18 -1.37 12.34 -3.81
N ALA A 19 -1.22 11.44 -4.78
CA ALA A 19 -2.19 10.38 -5.06
C ALA A 19 -2.43 9.47 -3.84
N ILE A 20 -1.37 9.12 -3.11
CA ILE A 20 -1.49 8.35 -1.85
C ILE A 20 -2.34 9.11 -0.82
N ARG A 21 -2.07 10.40 -0.62
CA ARG A 21 -2.78 11.22 0.36
C ARG A 21 -4.25 11.41 -0.01
N GLU A 22 -4.53 11.59 -1.29
CA GLU A 22 -5.89 11.68 -1.80
C GLU A 22 -6.66 10.39 -1.55
N TYR A 23 -6.09 9.24 -1.90
CA TYR A 23 -6.73 7.96 -1.59
C TYR A 23 -6.93 7.75 -0.08
N ALA A 24 -5.89 7.98 0.73
CA ALA A 24 -5.94 7.69 2.16
C ALA A 24 -6.94 8.56 2.93
N TYR A 25 -7.09 9.84 2.54
CA TYR A 25 -7.80 10.83 3.37
C TYR A 25 -8.98 11.51 2.68
N LYS A 26 -9.19 11.34 1.37
CA LYS A 26 -10.32 11.93 0.65
C LYS A 26 -11.31 10.91 0.10
N ASN A 27 -10.95 9.63 0.07
CA ASN A 27 -11.87 8.57 -0.33
C ASN A 27 -12.79 8.18 0.85
N PRO A 28 -14.12 8.39 0.75
CA PRO A 28 -15.05 8.08 1.84
C PRO A 28 -15.00 6.61 2.29
N ASP A 29 -14.82 5.67 1.36
CA ASP A 29 -14.78 4.24 1.66
C ASP A 29 -13.52 3.87 2.44
N HIS A 30 -12.37 4.46 2.07
CA HIS A 30 -11.13 4.25 2.80
C HIS A 30 -11.19 4.87 4.21
N ILE A 31 -11.83 6.04 4.35
CA ILE A 31 -12.06 6.68 5.65
C ILE A 31 -12.93 5.80 6.56
N ASP A 32 -14.01 5.21 6.03
CA ASP A 32 -14.85 4.30 6.83
C ASP A 32 -14.07 3.03 7.22
N ALA A 33 -13.28 2.46 6.31
CA ALA A 33 -12.41 1.34 6.63
C ALA A 33 -11.43 1.67 7.76
N MET A 34 -10.76 2.82 7.72
CA MET A 34 -9.88 3.28 8.81
C MET A 34 -10.62 3.44 10.14
N ARG A 35 -11.83 4.00 10.10
CA ARG A 35 -12.67 4.17 11.30
C ARG A 35 -13.01 2.81 11.93
N ARG A 36 -13.41 1.84 11.09
CA ARG A 36 -13.77 0.49 11.53
C ARG A 36 -12.58 -0.28 12.09
N THR A 37 -11.42 -0.20 11.42
CA THR A 37 -10.16 -0.77 11.94
C THR A 37 -9.90 -0.35 13.38
N ARG A 38 -10.12 0.95 13.69
CA ARG A 38 -9.92 1.50 15.04
C ARG A 38 -11.01 1.09 16.03
N SER A 39 -12.27 1.09 15.62
CA SER A 39 -13.37 0.74 16.54
C SER A 39 -13.46 -0.75 16.84
N GLU A 40 -13.03 -1.59 15.89
CA GLU A 40 -13.15 -3.05 15.96
C GLU A 40 -11.82 -3.74 16.34
N ASN A 41 -10.73 -2.99 16.57
CA ASN A 41 -9.40 -3.50 16.92
C ASN A 41 -8.91 -4.61 15.97
N TRP A 42 -9.03 -4.40 14.65
CA TRP A 42 -8.71 -5.42 13.63
C TRP A 42 -7.24 -5.85 13.64
N TYR A 43 -6.32 -4.99 14.09
CA TYR A 43 -4.88 -5.28 14.11
C TYR A 43 -4.33 -5.12 15.53
N SER A 44 -3.52 -6.10 15.94
CA SER A 44 -2.68 -6.04 17.15
C SER A 44 -1.53 -5.05 17.00
N GLU A 45 -1.03 -4.87 15.78
CA GLU A 45 0.07 -3.97 15.42
C GLU A 45 -0.18 -3.34 14.03
N GLU A 46 0.17 -2.06 13.87
CA GLU A 46 0.12 -1.34 12.59
C GLU A 46 1.43 -0.55 12.38
N LEU A 47 1.97 -0.56 11.15
CA LEU A 47 3.19 0.16 10.80
C LEU A 47 3.04 0.86 9.45
N PHE A 48 3.31 2.17 9.43
CA PHE A 48 3.49 2.95 8.21
C PHE A 48 4.95 3.34 8.08
N ALA A 49 5.61 2.88 7.01
CA ALA A 49 6.98 3.24 6.69
C ALA A 49 7.07 3.70 5.24
N ARG A 50 8.00 4.61 4.96
CA ARG A 50 8.32 5.06 3.60
C ARG A 50 9.72 4.57 3.24
N PHE A 51 9.81 3.89 2.12
CA PHE A 51 11.07 3.39 1.58
C PHE A 51 11.32 4.05 0.22
N LEU A 52 12.59 4.26 -0.10
CA LEU A 52 13.01 4.55 -1.46
C LEU A 52 13.27 3.21 -2.16
N PRO A 53 12.55 2.86 -3.25
CA PRO A 53 12.89 1.69 -4.04
C PRO A 53 14.32 1.80 -4.57
N ILE A 54 15.11 0.71 -4.46
CA ILE A 54 16.49 0.65 -4.97
C ILE A 54 16.66 -0.29 -6.18
N GLY A 55 15.62 -1.06 -6.50
CA GLY A 55 15.57 -1.93 -7.68
C GLY A 55 14.23 -2.66 -7.80
N SER A 56 14.00 -3.27 -8.96
CA SER A 56 12.87 -4.16 -9.26
C SER A 56 13.34 -5.38 -10.05
N ALA A 57 12.62 -6.49 -9.92
CA ALA A 57 12.82 -7.68 -10.74
C ALA A 57 11.47 -8.30 -11.09
N GLY A 58 11.36 -8.86 -12.29
CA GLY A 58 10.12 -9.45 -12.80
C GLY A 58 9.24 -8.44 -13.56
N LYS A 59 8.05 -8.89 -13.95
CA LYS A 59 7.10 -8.14 -14.77
C LYS A 59 5.67 -8.47 -14.35
N TRP A 60 4.83 -7.44 -14.31
CA TRP A 60 3.38 -7.59 -14.19
C TRP A 60 2.75 -7.45 -15.58
N ASN A 61 2.07 -8.49 -16.07
CA ASN A 61 1.51 -8.52 -17.43
C ASN A 61 2.55 -8.13 -18.52
N GLY A 62 3.81 -8.54 -18.34
CA GLY A 62 4.89 -8.23 -19.29
C GLY A 62 5.53 -6.85 -19.13
N VAL A 63 5.07 -6.03 -18.18
CA VAL A 63 5.58 -4.67 -17.92
C VAL A 63 6.18 -4.60 -16.51
N ASP A 64 7.36 -4.00 -16.37
CA ASP A 64 7.86 -3.62 -15.04
C ASP A 64 7.25 -2.26 -14.66
N PRO A 65 6.36 -2.20 -13.64
CA PRO A 65 5.71 -0.96 -13.23
C PRO A 65 6.71 0.07 -12.67
N LEU A 66 7.90 -0.36 -12.25
CA LEU A 66 8.94 0.50 -11.66
C LEU A 66 10.06 0.86 -12.65
N ALA A 67 9.97 0.44 -13.92
CA ALA A 67 11.02 0.65 -14.93
C ALA A 67 11.45 2.11 -15.13
N LYS A 68 10.57 3.08 -14.82
CA LYS A 68 10.85 4.51 -14.93
C LYS A 68 11.57 5.10 -13.71
N LEU A 69 11.61 4.38 -12.59
CA LEU A 69 12.19 4.87 -11.33
C LEU A 69 13.70 4.65 -11.23
N PHE A 70 14.25 3.71 -11.99
CA PHE A 70 15.67 3.33 -11.95
C PHE A 70 16.47 3.81 -13.17
N ARG A 71 15.99 4.84 -13.86
CA ARG A 71 16.68 5.46 -14.99
C ARG A 71 17.49 6.66 -14.56
#